data_AF-A0A5J6Z3A2-F1
#
_entry.id   AF-A0A5J6Z3A2-F1
#
_cell.length_a   1.000
_cell.length_b   1.000
_cell.length_c   1.000
_cell.angle_alpha   90.00
_cell.angle_beta   90.00
_cell.angle_gamma   90.00
#
_symmetry.space_group_name_H-M   'P 1'
#
loop_
_entity.id
_entity.type
_entity.pdbx_description
1 polymer ?
#
loop_
_entity_poly.entity_id
_entity_poly.type
_entity_poly.pdbx_seq_one_letter_code
_entity_poly.pdbx_strand_id
1 'polypeptide(L)' 'MLERLHDAYGWEELAHRVPINCFSSNPSIQSSLKFLRRTPWARAKVEGLYLELVSV' A
#
# COMPACT_ATOMS: atom_id res chain seq x y z
N MET A 1 0.42 2.75 9.29
CA MET A 1 1.18 3.07 8.07
C MET A 1 0.33 2.89 6.82
N LEU A 2 -0.06 1.66 6.45
CA LEU A 2 -0.94 1.42 5.31
C LEU A 2 -2.31 2.12 5.45
N GLU A 3 -2.86 2.17 6.67
CA GLU A 3 -4.11 2.91 6.96
C GLU A 3 -3.99 4.41 6.67
N ARG A 4 -2.86 5.04 7.02
CA ARG A 4 -2.60 6.46 6.75
C ARG A 4 -2.45 6.73 5.25
N LEU A 5 -1.76 5.84 4.55
CA LEU A 5 -1.64 5.88 3.10
C LEU A 5 -3.01 5.73 2.42
N HIS A 6 -3.83 4.80 2.90
CA HIS A 6 -5.19 4.61 2.43
C HIS A 6 -6.07 5.83 2.70
N ASP A 7 -5.97 6.42 3.88
CA ASP A 7 -6.72 7.63 4.26
C ASP A 7 -6.33 8.85 3.40
N ALA A 8 -5.03 8.97 3.06
CA ALA A 8 -4.52 10.07 2.25
C ALA A 8 -4.78 9.92 0.74
N TYR A 9 -4.64 8.70 0.19
CA TYR A 9 -4.64 8.45 -1.26
C TYR A 9 -5.82 7.60 -1.76
N GLY A 10 -6.39 6.75 -0.92
CA GLY A 10 -7.36 5.74 -1.34
C GLY A 10 -6.73 4.52 -2.02
N TRP A 11 -7.54 3.49 -2.27
CA TRP A 11 -7.06 2.22 -2.84
C TRP A 11 -6.71 2.30 -4.31
N GLU A 12 -7.42 3.11 -5.10
CA GLU A 12 -7.18 3.28 -6.53
C GLU A 12 -5.80 3.91 -6.80
N GLU A 13 -5.43 4.94 -6.04
CA GLU A 13 -4.13 5.59 -6.17
C GLU A 13 -3.00 4.69 -5.65
N LEU A 14 -3.25 3.95 -4.56
CA LEU A 14 -2.32 2.92 -4.10
C LEU A 14 -2.09 1.83 -5.14
N ALA A 15 -3.13 1.41 -5.87
CA ALA A 15 -3.00 0.46 -6.97
C ALA A 15 -2.23 1.03 -8.17
N HIS A 16 -2.35 2.34 -8.44
CA HIS A 16 -1.56 3.00 -9.49
C HIS A 16 -0.07 3.05 -9.13
N ARG A 17 0.26 3.47 -7.90
CA ARG A 17 1.65 3.60 -7.46
C ARG A 17 2.30 2.24 -7.17
N VAL A 18 1.52 1.32 -6.63
CA VAL A 18 1.93 -0.05 -6.31
C VAL A 18 0.98 -1.01 -7.02
N PRO A 19 1.28 -1.38 -8.29
CA PRO A 19 0.41 -2.22 -9.11
C PRO A 19 0.41 -3.66 -8.63
N ILE A 20 -0.35 -3.91 -7.56
CA ILE A 20 -0.60 -5.23 -7.00
C ILE A 20 -2.11 -5.49 -7.01
N ASN A 21 -2.50 -6.69 -7.44
CA ASN A 21 -3.90 -7.12 -7.44
C ASN A 21 -4.56 -7.05 -6.06
N CYS A 22 -3.77 -7.06 -4.97
CA CYS A 22 -4.30 -6.91 -3.63
C CYS A 22 -5.04 -5.59 -3.41
N PHE A 23 -4.64 -4.50 -4.08
CA PHE A 23 -5.27 -3.19 -3.93
C PHE A 23 -6.47 -2.99 -4.88
N SER A 24 -6.50 -3.67 -6.03
CA SER A 24 -7.62 -3.56 -6.98
C SER A 24 -8.76 -4.57 -6.75
N SER A 25 -8.46 -5.78 -6.26
CA SER A 25 -9.43 -6.89 -6.29
C SER A 25 -10.08 -7.18 -4.93
N ASN A 26 -9.35 -7.01 -3.82
CA ASN A 26 -9.93 -7.12 -2.47
C ASN A 26 -9.19 -6.20 -1.48
N PRO A 27 -9.36 -4.87 -1.65
CA PRO A 27 -8.65 -3.87 -0.85
C PRO A 27 -9.09 -3.93 0.62
N SER A 28 -8.28 -4.57 1.46
CA SER A 28 -8.44 -4.54 2.90
C SER A 28 -7.10 -4.52 3.59
N ILE A 29 -6.98 -3.72 4.65
CA ILE A 29 -5.73 -3.55 5.40
C ILE A 29 -5.14 -4.90 5.83
N GLN A 30 -5.96 -5.80 6.39
CA GLN A 30 -5.50 -7.12 6.81
C GLN A 30 -5.00 -8.00 5.65
N SER A 31 -5.72 -8.03 4.52
CA SER A 31 -5.33 -8.84 3.36
C SER A 31 -4.04 -8.30 2.73
N SER A 32 -3.95 -6.97 2.61
CA SER A 32 -2.75 -6.29 2.13
C SER A 32 -1.55 -6.54 3.03
N LEU A 33 -1.67 -6.43 4.36
CA LEU A 33 -0.56 -6.74 5.26
C LEU A 33 -0.13 -8.22 5.18
N LYS A 34 -1.09 -9.16 5.02
CA LYS A 34 -0.79 -10.57 4.75
C LYS A 34 -0.01 -10.75 3.44
N PHE A 35 -0.39 -10.03 2.38
CA PHE A 35 0.28 -10.05 1.08
C PHE A 35 1.69 -9.44 1.15
N LEU A 36 1.83 -8.26 1.75
CA LEU A 36 3.11 -7.55 1.95
C LEU A 36 4.09 -8.31 2.84
N ARG A 37 3.65 -9.32 3.61
CA ARG A 37 4.53 -10.28 4.30
C ARG A 37 5.14 -11.33 3.37
N ARG A 38 4.42 -11.73 2.32
CA ARG A 38 4.88 -12.74 1.35
C ARG A 38 5.62 -12.10 0.19
N THR A 39 5.49 -10.80 -0.01
CA THR A 39 6.06 -10.06 -1.15
C THR A 39 6.88 -8.86 -0.65
N PRO A 40 8.18 -9.06 -0.35
CA PRO A 40 9.04 -8.03 0.26
C PRO A 40 9.22 -6.78 -0.60
N TRP A 41 9.35 -6.92 -1.92
CA TRP A 41 9.52 -5.78 -2.83
C TRP A 41 8.29 -4.83 -2.80
N ALA A 42 7.09 -5.38 -2.67
CA ALA A 42 5.86 -4.61 -2.59
C ALA A 42 5.79 -3.85 -1.26
N ARG A 43 6.26 -4.47 -0.16
CA ARG A 43 6.40 -3.80 1.13
C ARG A 43 7.35 -2.62 1.05
N ALA A 44 8.54 -2.81 0.47
CA ALA A 44 9.52 -1.74 0.33
C ALA A 44 8.96 -0.54 -0.46
N LYS A 45 8.16 -0.80 -1.51
CA LYS A 45 7.45 0.27 -2.24
C LYS A 45 6.45 1.03 -1.37
N VAL A 46 5.61 0.31 -0.62
CA VAL A 46 4.64 0.92 0.30
C VAL A 46 5.36 1.72 1.40
N GLU A 47 6.51 1.23 1.88
CA GLU A 47 7.40 1.93 2.81
C GLU A 47 7.98 3.22 2.26
N GLY A 48 8.53 3.19 1.04
CA GLY A 48 8.94 4.41 0.35
C GLY A 48 7.80 5.42 0.25
N LEU A 49 6.61 4.96 -0.14
CA LEU A 49 5.45 5.82 -0.30
C LEU A 49 4.99 6.50 0.98
N TYR A 50 5.05 5.77 2.11
CA TYR A 50 4.72 6.35 3.41
C TYR A 50 5.76 7.35 3.87
N LEU A 51 7.05 7.09 3.59
CA LEU A 51 8.10 8.06 3.88
C LEU A 51 7.90 9.34 3.06
N GLU A 52 7.52 9.23 1.79
CA GLU A 52 7.16 10.40 0.96
C GLU A 52 5.95 11.16 1.53
N LEU A 53 4.93 10.45 2.01
CA LEU A 53 3.75 11.06 2.64
C LEU A 53 4.04 11.73 3.99
N VAL A 54 5.01 11.23 4.76
CA VAL A 54 5.32 11.73 6.11
C VAL A 54 6.47 12.73 6.11
N SER A 55 7.31 12.73 5.07
CA SER A 55 8.41 13.67 4.92
C SER A 55 8.00 15.03 4.34
N VAL A 56 6.70 15.27 4.17
CA VAL A 56 6.11 16.56 3.76
C VAL A 56 5.58 17.36 4.95
#